data_AF-A0A8K0UCI1-F1
#
_entry.id   AF-A0A8K0UCI1-F1
#
_cell.length_a   1.000
_cell.length_b   1.000
_cell.length_c   1.000
_cell.angle_alpha   90.00
_cell.angle_beta   90.00
_cell.angle_gamma   90.00
#
_symmetry.space_group_name_H-M   'P 1'
#
loop_
_entity.id
_entity.type
_entity.pdbx_description
1 polymer ?
#
loop_
_entity_poly.entity_id
_entity_poly.type
_entity_poly.pdbx_seq_one_letter_code
_entity_poly.pdbx_strand_id
1 'polypeptide(L)'
;NRITTTGRPAEIGQWIRIKRRNFSKPLITRPETTLPTFISCWRIWYLGMQPMWRGNTWPLRYISTDIDDDSWAPVQYAGPNGFFLVVFAVASWLSVLPKSDSRDPDILEVISDVLWLLRCIPPVDTDSA
;
A
#
# COMPACT_ATOMS: atom_id res chain seq x y z
N ASN A 1 3.44 -12.56 -15.20
CA ASN A 1 4.11 -11.68 -14.21
C ASN A 1 3.82 -12.13 -12.78
N ARG A 2 4.78 -12.75 -12.11
CA ARG A 2 4.65 -13.15 -10.70
C ARG A 2 4.89 -11.90 -9.84
N ILE A 3 3.81 -11.22 -9.48
CA ILE A 3 3.87 -10.01 -8.64
C ILE A 3 4.44 -10.44 -7.29
N THR A 4 5.60 -9.91 -6.93
CA THR A 4 6.38 -10.40 -5.78
C THR A 4 5.72 -9.96 -4.48
N THR A 5 5.64 -10.86 -3.49
CA THR A 5 5.24 -10.49 -2.10
C THR A 5 6.44 -9.96 -1.30
N THR A 6 7.52 -9.62 -1.99
CA THR A 6 8.81 -9.25 -1.41
C THR A 6 8.67 -7.93 -0.67
N GLY A 7 9.17 -7.87 0.56
CA GLY A 7 9.11 -6.69 1.40
C GLY A 7 7.77 -6.46 2.12
N ARG A 8 6.71 -7.23 1.82
CA ARG A 8 5.40 -7.05 2.47
C ARG A 8 5.51 -7.23 4.00
N PRO A 9 4.95 -6.31 4.82
CA PRO A 9 4.88 -6.49 6.26
C PRO A 9 4.34 -7.87 6.65
N ALA A 10 5.00 -8.50 7.63
CA ALA A 10 4.67 -9.85 8.08
C ALA A 10 3.23 -9.94 8.60
N GLU A 11 2.75 -8.87 9.21
CA GLU A 11 1.41 -8.68 9.77
C GLU A 11 0.33 -8.84 8.69
N ILE A 12 0.56 -8.26 7.51
CA ILE A 12 -0.34 -8.42 6.35
C ILE A 12 -0.31 -9.87 5.86
N GLY A 13 0.88 -10.46 5.77
CA GLY A 13 1.04 -11.87 5.38
C GLY A 13 0.30 -12.82 6.32
N GLN A 14 0.43 -12.60 7.62
CA GLN A 14 -0.27 -13.36 8.65
C GLN A 14 -1.79 -13.19 8.54
N TRP A 15 -2.28 -11.97 8.35
CA TRP A 15 -3.70 -11.68 8.20
C TRP A 15 -4.32 -12.37 6.98
N ILE A 16 -3.60 -12.38 5.85
CA ILE A 16 -4.01 -13.13 4.65
C ILE A 16 -4.03 -14.63 4.95
N ARG A 17 -2.99 -15.16 5.60
CA ARG A 17 -2.86 -16.59 5.94
C ARG A 17 -4.02 -17.09 6.80
N ILE A 18 -4.51 -16.28 7.74
CA ILE A 18 -5.67 -16.64 8.58
C ILE A 18 -7.01 -16.41 7.88
N LYS A 19 -7.03 -16.37 6.54
CA LYS A 19 -8.21 -16.17 5.68
C LYS A 19 -8.93 -14.83 5.92
N ARG A 20 -8.20 -13.76 6.25
CA ARG A 20 -8.76 -12.39 6.37
C ARG A 20 -9.92 -12.29 7.38
N ARG A 21 -9.94 -13.20 8.36
CA ARG A 21 -11.13 -13.48 9.19
C ARG A 21 -11.52 -12.37 10.17
N ASN A 22 -10.77 -11.27 10.24
CA ASN A 22 -11.06 -10.23 11.21
C ASN A 22 -10.54 -8.86 10.74
N PHE A 23 -11.46 -8.00 10.32
CA PHE A 23 -11.18 -6.60 9.95
C PHE A 23 -11.23 -5.65 11.15
N SER A 24 -11.80 -6.08 12.28
CA SER A 24 -11.91 -5.28 13.50
C SER A 24 -10.72 -5.42 14.44
N LYS A 25 -9.76 -6.30 14.13
CA LYS A 25 -8.50 -6.42 14.86
C LYS A 25 -7.38 -5.62 14.18
N PRO A 26 -6.62 -4.80 14.92
CA PRO A 26 -5.47 -4.11 14.35
C PRO A 26 -4.42 -5.13 13.91
N LEU A 27 -3.80 -4.89 12.75
CA LEU A 27 -2.67 -5.70 12.28
C LEU A 27 -1.47 -5.60 13.23
N ILE A 28 -1.29 -4.41 13.81
CA ILE A 28 -0.18 -4.06 14.69
C ILE A 28 -0.67 -4.21 16.13
N THR A 29 -0.17 -5.22 16.85
CA THR A 29 -0.60 -5.52 18.22
C THR A 29 0.31 -4.93 19.29
N ARG A 30 1.56 -4.60 18.93
CA ARG A 30 2.59 -4.01 19.81
C ARG A 30 3.24 -2.80 19.12
N PRO A 31 2.55 -1.65 19.05
CA PRO A 31 2.97 -0.52 18.22
C PRO A 31 4.40 -0.05 18.51
N GLU A 32 4.79 0.00 19.77
CA GLU A 32 6.11 0.46 20.24
C GLU A 32 7.29 -0.34 19.68
N THR A 33 7.09 -1.62 19.35
CA THR A 33 8.14 -2.50 18.81
C THR A 33 7.94 -2.85 17.35
N THR A 34 6.68 -2.90 16.89
CA THR A 34 6.33 -3.42 15.57
C THR A 34 6.22 -2.32 14.54
N LEU A 35 5.81 -1.12 14.94
CA LEU A 35 5.49 -0.04 14.02
C LEU A 35 6.69 0.40 13.16
N PRO A 36 7.92 0.61 13.70
CA PRO A 36 9.05 1.05 12.88
C PRO A 36 9.39 0.07 11.75
N THR A 37 9.37 -1.24 12.05
CA THR A 37 9.62 -2.30 11.07
C THR A 37 8.47 -2.40 10.07
N PHE A 38 7.23 -2.28 10.54
CA PHE A 38 6.04 -2.27 9.68
C PHE A 38 6.13 -1.15 8.63
N ILE A 39 6.46 0.07 9.05
CA ILE A 39 6.60 1.24 8.17
C ILE A 39 7.68 0.99 7.12
N SER A 40 8.85 0.52 7.55
CA SER A 40 9.99 0.26 6.66
C SER A 40 9.66 -0.81 5.61
N CYS A 41 9.06 -1.93 6.04
CA CYS A 41 8.60 -2.99 5.15
C CYS A 41 7.49 -2.49 4.21
N TRP A 42 6.52 -1.73 4.73
CA TRP A 42 5.43 -1.19 3.93
C TRP A 42 5.96 -0.30 2.82
N ARG A 43 6.91 0.61 3.11
CA ARG A 43 7.55 1.48 2.10
C ARG A 43 8.24 0.65 1.01
N ILE A 44 9.06 -0.33 1.38
CA ILE A 44 9.75 -1.21 0.42
C ILE A 44 8.76 -1.95 -0.47
N TRP A 45 7.72 -2.53 0.14
CA TRP A 45 6.69 -3.26 -0.57
C TRP A 45 5.90 -2.36 -1.51
N TYR A 46 5.48 -1.18 -1.04
CA TYR A 46 4.73 -0.21 -1.81
C TYR A 46 5.54 0.33 -3.00
N LEU A 47 6.83 0.65 -2.81
CA LEU A 47 7.76 1.03 -3.87
C LEU A 47 7.89 -0.07 -4.92
N GLY A 48 7.94 -1.34 -4.50
CA GLY A 48 7.99 -2.49 -5.40
C GLY A 48 6.73 -2.72 -6.23
N MET A 49 5.60 -2.10 -5.88
CA MET A 49 4.37 -2.13 -6.67
C MET A 49 4.28 -1.01 -7.70
N GLN A 50 5.08 0.04 -7.56
CA GLN A 50 4.93 1.22 -8.39
C GLN A 50 5.42 0.98 -9.80
N PRO A 51 4.82 1.66 -10.79
CA PRO A 51 5.42 1.74 -12.11
C PRO A 51 6.86 2.25 -12.06
N MET A 52 7.73 1.68 -12.90
CA MET A 52 9.18 2.01 -12.90
C MET A 52 9.45 3.52 -13.06
N TRP A 53 8.62 4.24 -13.79
CA TRP A 53 8.78 5.69 -14.02
C TRP A 53 8.57 6.54 -12.76
N ARG A 54 7.89 6.03 -11.73
CA ARG A 54 7.77 6.70 -10.43
C ARG A 54 9.06 6.67 -9.61
N GLY A 55 10.00 5.79 -9.98
CA GLY A 55 11.23 5.54 -9.26
C GLY A 55 11.06 4.50 -8.14
N ASN A 56 12.15 4.23 -7.43
CA ASN A 56 12.24 3.23 -6.35
C ASN A 56 12.71 3.83 -5.02
N THR A 57 12.73 5.16 -4.92
CA THR A 57 13.17 5.90 -3.74
C THR A 57 12.03 6.77 -3.26
N TRP A 58 11.82 6.81 -1.95
CA TRP A 58 10.81 7.67 -1.34
C TRP A 58 11.36 9.10 -1.17
N PRO A 59 10.57 10.16 -1.43
CA PRO A 59 9.20 10.14 -1.97
C PRO A 59 9.16 9.85 -3.48
N LEU A 60 8.05 9.27 -3.93
CA LEU A 60 7.84 8.90 -5.33
C LEU A 60 7.54 10.11 -6.22
N ARG A 61 7.83 9.98 -7.52
CA ARG A 61 7.50 11.01 -8.51
C ARG A 61 5.99 10.99 -8.84
N TYR A 62 5.44 12.18 -9.13
CA TYR A 62 4.03 12.41 -9.49
C TYR A 62 3.80 12.85 -10.96
N ILE A 63 4.81 12.74 -11.84
CA ILE A 63 4.70 13.29 -13.21
C ILE A 63 3.67 12.47 -14.02
N SER A 64 2.68 13.16 -14.62
CA SER A 64 1.48 12.55 -15.22
C SER A 64 1.35 12.79 -16.74
N THR A 65 2.45 12.97 -17.46
CA THR A 65 2.40 13.14 -18.92
C THR A 65 2.74 11.80 -19.57
N ASP A 66 1.73 11.13 -20.11
CA ASP A 66 1.79 9.89 -20.90
C ASP A 66 2.10 8.62 -20.10
N ILE A 67 1.12 8.19 -19.29
CA ILE A 67 1.18 6.92 -18.58
C ILE A 67 0.48 5.86 -19.44
N ASP A 68 1.21 4.87 -19.94
CA ASP A 68 0.60 3.67 -20.53
C ASP A 68 -0.27 2.97 -19.49
N ASP A 69 -1.54 2.71 -19.82
CA ASP A 69 -2.54 2.10 -18.93
C ASP A 69 -2.05 0.76 -18.35
N ASP A 70 -1.28 -0.01 -19.13
CA ASP A 70 -0.68 -1.30 -18.73
C ASP A 70 0.30 -1.19 -17.55
N SER A 71 0.83 0.00 -17.27
CA SER A 71 1.78 0.19 -16.17
C SER A 71 1.13 0.05 -14.79
N TRP A 72 -0.19 0.22 -14.68
CA TRP A 72 -0.94 0.10 -13.43
C TRP A 72 -1.59 -1.27 -13.22
N ALA A 73 -1.57 -2.14 -14.23
CA ALA A 73 -2.17 -3.47 -14.19
C ALA A 73 -1.86 -4.25 -12.89
N PRO A 74 -0.62 -4.31 -12.36
CA PRO A 74 -0.33 -5.04 -11.12
C PRO A 74 -1.08 -4.54 -9.88
N VAL A 75 -1.45 -3.26 -9.86
CA VAL A 75 -2.13 -2.59 -8.74
C VAL A 75 -3.65 -2.64 -8.90
N GLN A 76 -4.14 -2.67 -10.15
CA GLN A 76 -5.56 -2.79 -10.49
C GLN A 76 -6.17 -4.16 -10.12
N TYR A 77 -5.40 -5.25 -10.27
CA TYR A 77 -5.94 -6.58 -9.98
C TYR A 77 -6.06 -6.85 -8.48
N ALA A 78 -7.24 -7.33 -8.06
CA ALA A 78 -7.50 -7.79 -6.71
C ALA A 78 -6.74 -9.10 -6.41
N GLY A 79 -5.48 -8.98 -6.01
CA GLY A 79 -4.59 -10.11 -5.68
C GLY A 79 -3.92 -10.00 -4.32
N PRO A 80 -2.94 -10.88 -4.02
CA PRO A 80 -2.12 -10.81 -2.81
C PRO A 80 -1.30 -9.51 -2.66
N ASN A 81 -1.27 -8.68 -3.71
CA ASN A 81 -0.65 -7.36 -3.78
C ASN A 81 -1.62 -6.30 -4.33
N GLY A 82 -2.93 -6.56 -4.31
CA GLY A 82 -3.91 -5.60 -4.79
C GLY A 82 -3.96 -4.35 -3.90
N PHE A 83 -4.35 -3.23 -4.50
CA PHE A 83 -4.39 -1.91 -3.84
C PHE A 83 -5.18 -1.89 -2.52
N PHE A 84 -6.21 -2.74 -2.39
CA PHE A 84 -6.94 -2.93 -1.14
C PHE A 84 -6.00 -3.17 0.07
N LEU A 85 -4.98 -4.00 -0.09
CA LEU A 85 -4.06 -4.34 0.99
C LEU A 85 -3.15 -3.16 1.35
N VAL A 86 -2.84 -2.29 0.39
CA VAL A 86 -2.10 -1.04 0.62
C VAL A 86 -2.91 -0.13 1.53
N VAL A 87 -4.18 0.14 1.17
CA VAL A 87 -5.10 0.98 1.96
C VAL A 87 -5.34 0.39 3.34
N PHE A 88 -5.59 -0.92 3.42
CA PHE A 88 -5.81 -1.61 4.69
C PHE A 88 -4.60 -1.55 5.63
N ALA A 89 -3.38 -1.62 5.09
CA ALA A 89 -2.16 -1.48 5.86
C ALA A 89 -1.97 -0.06 6.40
N VAL A 90 -2.24 0.98 5.59
CA VAL A 90 -2.19 2.39 6.04
C VAL A 90 -3.25 2.65 7.11
N ALA A 91 -4.48 2.13 6.95
CA ALA A 91 -5.53 2.24 7.96
C ALA A 91 -5.13 1.56 9.28
N SER A 92 -4.46 0.41 9.20
CA SER A 92 -3.96 -0.30 10.39
C SER A 92 -2.85 0.47 11.11
N TRP A 93 -1.94 1.10 10.37
CA TRP A 93 -0.94 2.01 10.95
C TRP A 93 -1.62 3.19 11.65
N LEU A 94 -2.54 3.89 10.99
CA LEU A 94 -3.29 5.00 11.59
C LEU A 94 -4.01 4.60 12.88
N SER A 95 -4.55 3.38 12.95
CA SER A 95 -5.30 2.89 14.11
C SER A 95 -4.49 2.78 15.40
N VAL A 96 -3.15 2.73 15.30
CA VAL A 96 -2.25 2.55 16.44
C VAL A 96 -1.44 3.80 16.79
N LEU A 97 -1.57 4.88 16.02
CA LEU A 97 -0.92 6.14 16.34
C LEU A 97 -1.61 6.82 17.55
N PRO A 98 -0.84 7.44 18.46
CA PRO A 98 -1.41 8.31 19.48
C PRO A 98 -2.25 9.41 18.84
N LYS A 99 -3.34 9.84 19.48
CA LYS A 99 -4.18 10.93 18.96
C LYS A 99 -3.41 12.24 18.78
N SER A 100 -2.37 12.47 19.58
CA SER A 100 -1.43 13.59 19.45
C SER A 100 -0.62 13.55 18.16
N ASP A 101 -0.40 12.35 17.60
CA ASP A 101 0.48 12.09 16.45
C ASP A 101 -0.32 11.87 15.16
N SER A 102 -1.62 12.20 15.17
CA SER A 102 -2.48 12.18 13.97
C SER A 102 -2.03 13.15 12.86
N ARG A 103 -0.99 13.95 13.12
CA ARG A 103 -0.30 14.84 12.17
C ARG A 103 1.14 14.41 11.88
N ASP A 104 1.51 13.16 12.16
CA ASP A 104 2.82 12.64 11.80
C ASP A 104 3.06 12.87 10.29
N PRO A 105 4.10 13.64 9.91
CA PRO A 105 4.37 13.96 8.51
C PRO A 105 4.59 12.70 7.66
N ASP A 106 5.15 11.63 8.24
CA ASP A 106 5.40 10.38 7.52
C ASP A 106 4.10 9.71 7.06
N ILE A 107 3.07 9.67 7.91
CA ILE A 107 1.79 9.07 7.53
C ILE A 107 1.00 9.98 6.59
N LEU A 108 1.11 11.29 6.72
CA LEU A 108 0.45 12.25 5.83
C LEU A 108 1.01 12.18 4.41
N GLU A 109 2.34 12.06 4.25
CA GLU A 109 2.97 11.84 2.94
C GLU A 109 2.50 10.52 2.31
N VAL A 110 2.45 9.45 3.10
CA VAL A 110 1.96 8.14 2.64
C VAL A 110 0.50 8.21 2.19
N ILE A 111 -0.38 8.85 2.96
CA ILE A 111 -1.78 9.03 2.59
C ILE A 111 -1.90 9.86 1.32
N SER A 112 -1.13 10.95 1.20
CA SER A 112 -1.12 11.79 0.01
C SER A 112 -0.72 11.01 -1.23
N ASP A 113 0.31 10.17 -1.15
CA ASP A 113 0.75 9.34 -2.27
C ASP A 113 -0.30 8.29 -2.67
N VAL A 114 -0.88 7.60 -1.69
CA VAL A 114 -1.93 6.60 -1.91
C VAL A 114 -3.18 7.23 -2.53
N LEU A 115 -3.56 8.43 -2.09
CA LEU A 115 -4.66 9.20 -2.68
C LEU A 115 -4.36 9.66 -4.10
N TRP A 116 -3.12 10.08 -4.37
CA TRP A 116 -2.70 10.43 -5.72
C TRP A 116 -2.76 9.21 -6.64
N LEU A 117 -2.24 8.07 -6.18
CA LEU A 117 -2.26 6.82 -6.93
C LEU A 117 -3.69 6.43 -7.30
N LEU A 118 -4.65 6.53 -6.36
CA LEU A 118 -6.08 6.29 -6.63
C LEU A 118 -6.67 7.16 -7.75
N ARG A 119 -6.16 8.38 -7.94
CA ARG A 119 -6.62 9.27 -9.01
C ARG A 119 -6.00 8.91 -10.37
N CYS A 120 -4.89 8.19 -10.36
CA CYS A 120 -4.16 7.79 -11.56
C CYS A 120 -4.54 6.40 -12.08
N ILE A 121 -5.20 5.56 -11.28
CA ILE A 121 -5.67 4.26 -11.75
C ILE A 121 -6.82 4.48 -12.74
N PRO A 122 -6.69 4.08 -14.02
CA PRO A 122 -7.79 4.16 -14.97
C PRO A 122 -8.89 3.15 -14.59
N PRO A 123 -10.16 3.44 -14.91
CA PRO A 123 -11.24 2.48 -14.74
C PRO A 123 -10.94 1.20 -15.52
N VAL A 124 -11.34 0.05 -14.96
CA VAL A 124 -11.20 -1.23 -15.67
C VAL A 124 -12.25 -1.27 -16.77
N ASP A 125 -11.83 -1.37 -18.03
CA ASP A 125 -12.76 -1.61 -19.14
C ASP A 125 -13.41 -2.99 -18.96
N THR A 126 -14.70 -2.98 -18.66
CA THR A 126 -15.50 -4.20 -18.43
C THR A 126 -16.00 -4.85 -19.73
N ASP A 127 -15.62 -4.33 -20.90
CA ASP A 127 -16.20 -4.72 -22.20
C ASP A 127 -15.49 -5.90 -22.89
N SER A 128 -14.69 -6.69 -22.14
CA SER A 128 -14.08 -7.92 -22.65
C SER A 128 -14.50 -9.12 -21.80
N ALA A 129 -15.78 -9.52 -21.91
CA ALA A 129 -16.30 -10.79 -21.43
C ALA A 129 -17.12 -11.48 -22.52
#